data_AF-A0A3R7LSG4-F1
#
_entry.id   AF-A0A3R7LSG4-F1
#
_cell.length_a   1.000
_cell.length_b   1.000
_cell.length_c   1.000
_cell.angle_alpha   90.00
_cell.angle_beta   90.00
_cell.angle_gamma   90.00
#
_symmetry.space_group_name_H-M   'P 1'
#
loop_
_entity.id
_entity.type
_entity.pdbx_description
1 polymer ?
#
loop_
_entity_poly.entity_id
_entity_poly.type
_entity_poly.pdbx_seq_one_letter_code
_entity_poly.pdbx_strand_id
1 'polypeptide(L)'
;MVENFGPLVEFDFLYHRSGPQAGQPRGYAFVTFKSPDCAQAAMNTLDGKNVLGRRMAVKWAHAQDESMYERTKEKPAPPILSGGKGETSQVSKKSKIAALEAKLKLLEEDSLKVDLMPDVGAASSRPTSVTYAFIEQKPRGQKGAPKQHTASHPYHRSKPTRKH
;
A
#
# COMPACT_ATOMS: atom_id res chain seq x y z
N MET A 1 -29.46 -16.14 -1.14
CA MET A 1 -29.45 -16.88 0.15
C MET A 1 -30.05 -16.05 1.28
N VAL A 2 -29.53 -14.86 1.56
CA VAL A 2 -30.09 -13.94 2.58
C VAL A 2 -31.39 -13.26 2.14
N GLU A 3 -31.59 -13.06 0.83
CA GLU A 3 -32.82 -12.50 0.24
C GLU A 3 -34.08 -13.31 0.55
N ASN A 4 -33.94 -14.60 0.84
CA ASN A 4 -35.08 -15.48 1.13
C ASN A 4 -35.76 -15.16 2.48
N PHE A 5 -35.10 -14.38 3.35
CA PHE A 5 -35.62 -14.06 4.69
C PHE A 5 -36.40 -12.73 4.73
N GLY A 6 -36.32 -11.93 3.68
CA GLY A 6 -37.04 -10.66 3.58
C GLY A 6 -36.33 -9.63 2.71
N PRO A 7 -36.93 -8.44 2.51
CA PRO A 7 -36.33 -7.36 1.73
C PRO A 7 -35.09 -6.77 2.41
N LEU A 8 -34.00 -6.67 1.65
CA LEU A 8 -32.75 -6.03 2.08
C LEU A 8 -32.79 -4.53 1.77
N VAL A 9 -32.26 -3.74 2.70
CA VAL A 9 -31.97 -2.32 2.51
C VAL A 9 -30.57 -2.16 1.93
N GLU A 10 -29.61 -2.89 2.48
CA GLU A 10 -28.20 -2.78 2.11
C GLU A 10 -27.49 -4.12 2.25
N PHE A 11 -26.53 -4.35 1.36
CA PHE A 11 -25.70 -5.54 1.34
C PHE A 11 -24.28 -5.15 0.93
N ASP A 12 -23.34 -5.24 1.87
CA ASP A 12 -21.95 -4.82 1.66
C ASP A 12 -21.00 -6.00 1.81
N PHE A 13 -20.23 -6.27 0.75
CA PHE A 13 -19.12 -7.21 0.77
C PHE A 13 -17.81 -6.45 1.00
N LEU A 14 -17.13 -6.78 2.10
CA LEU A 14 -15.87 -6.11 2.42
C LEU A 14 -14.68 -6.72 1.69
N TYR A 15 -13.91 -5.85 1.06
CA TYR A 15 -12.63 -6.17 0.42
C TYR A 15 -11.47 -5.44 1.10
N HIS A 16 -10.26 -5.97 0.96
CA HIS A 16 -9.06 -5.23 1.35
C HIS A 16 -8.87 -4.04 0.40
N ARG A 17 -8.85 -2.81 0.95
CA ARG A 17 -8.70 -1.57 0.15
C ARG A 17 -7.26 -1.32 -0.31
N SER A 18 -6.26 -1.86 0.40
CA SER A 18 -4.84 -1.64 0.12
C SER A 18 -3.97 -2.80 0.63
N GLY A 19 -2.70 -2.80 0.24
CA GLY A 19 -1.70 -3.80 0.62
C GLY A 19 -1.67 -5.02 -0.31
N PRO A 20 -0.89 -6.07 0.05
CA PRO A 20 -0.68 -7.25 -0.79
C PRO A 20 -1.96 -8.05 -1.11
N GLN A 21 -3.00 -7.88 -0.28
CA GLN A 21 -4.30 -8.53 -0.45
C GLN A 21 -5.35 -7.60 -1.06
N ALA A 22 -4.98 -6.41 -1.55
CA ALA A 22 -5.93 -5.46 -2.13
C ALA A 22 -6.81 -6.12 -3.20
N GLY A 23 -8.12 -5.88 -3.12
CA GLY A 23 -9.12 -6.50 -4.00
C GLY A 23 -9.54 -7.92 -3.62
N GLN A 24 -8.87 -8.57 -2.66
CA GLN A 24 -9.31 -9.86 -2.12
C GLN A 24 -10.47 -9.66 -1.12
N PRO A 25 -11.45 -10.59 -1.07
CA PRO A 25 -12.56 -10.51 -0.12
C PRO A 25 -12.07 -10.76 1.31
N ARG A 26 -12.58 -10.00 2.28
CA ARG A 26 -12.24 -10.15 3.70
C ARG A 26 -12.86 -11.39 4.36
N GLY A 27 -13.80 -12.05 3.68
CA GLY A 27 -14.47 -13.25 4.19
C GLY A 27 -15.67 -12.98 5.08
N TYR A 28 -16.18 -11.75 5.12
CA TYR A 28 -17.43 -11.39 5.78
C TYR A 28 -18.17 -10.31 4.98
N ALA A 29 -19.46 -10.18 5.25
CA ALA A 29 -20.36 -9.21 4.63
C ALA A 29 -21.32 -8.65 5.69
N PHE A 30 -21.82 -7.45 5.45
CA PHE A 30 -22.88 -6.85 6.26
C PHE A 30 -24.19 -6.87 5.49
N VAL A 31 -25.27 -7.16 6.21
CA VAL A 31 -26.61 -7.28 5.65
C VAL A 31 -27.55 -6.47 6.51
N THR A 32 -28.20 -5.47 5.91
CA THR A 32 -29.20 -4.64 6.56
C THR A 32 -30.57 -5.04 6.02
N PHE A 33 -31.41 -5.61 6.88
CA PHE A 33 -32.80 -5.95 6.55
C PHE A 33 -33.73 -4.77 6.82
N LYS A 34 -34.85 -4.70 6.09
CA LYS A 34 -35.89 -3.71 6.34
C LYS A 34 -36.66 -3.96 7.65
N SER A 35 -36.79 -5.23 8.04
CA SER A 35 -37.50 -5.66 9.26
C SER A 35 -36.55 -6.40 10.20
N PRO A 36 -36.60 -6.11 11.53
CA PRO A 36 -35.80 -6.84 12.52
C PRO A 36 -36.18 -8.32 12.62
N ASP A 37 -37.45 -8.66 12.42
CA ASP A 37 -37.92 -10.06 12.48
C ASP A 37 -37.28 -10.91 11.38
N CYS A 38 -37.13 -10.34 10.18
CA CYS A 38 -36.42 -10.98 9.07
C CYS A 38 -34.95 -11.23 9.42
N ALA A 39 -34.28 -10.28 10.08
CA ALA A 39 -32.90 -10.42 10.50
C ALA A 39 -32.72 -11.52 11.55
N GLN A 40 -33.64 -11.61 12.52
CA GLN A 40 -33.62 -12.67 13.53
C GLN A 40 -33.87 -14.06 12.91
N ALA A 41 -34.83 -14.18 12.00
CA ALA A 41 -35.10 -15.42 11.28
C ALA A 41 -33.88 -15.87 10.45
N ALA A 42 -33.22 -14.93 9.77
CA ALA A 42 -31.99 -15.16 9.02
C ALA A 42 -30.87 -15.64 9.94
N MET A 43 -30.64 -14.97 11.09
CA MET A 43 -29.62 -15.35 12.06
C MET A 43 -29.82 -16.78 12.56
N ASN A 44 -31.02 -17.12 13.03
CA ASN A 44 -31.31 -18.46 13.57
C ASN A 44 -31.16 -19.58 12.53
N THR A 45 -31.40 -19.25 11.26
CA THR A 45 -31.42 -20.25 10.18
C THR A 45 -30.09 -20.37 9.46
N LEU A 46 -29.30 -19.30 9.38
CA LEU A 46 -28.05 -19.26 8.62
C LEU A 46 -26.81 -19.48 9.50
N ASP A 47 -26.89 -19.17 10.79
CA ASP A 47 -25.77 -19.40 11.69
C ASP A 47 -25.40 -20.90 11.74
N GLY A 48 -24.12 -21.19 11.55
CA GLY A 48 -23.58 -22.55 11.54
C GLY A 48 -23.80 -23.35 10.26
N LYS A 49 -24.52 -22.83 9.25
CA LYS A 49 -24.70 -23.51 7.95
C LYS A 49 -23.40 -23.62 7.17
N ASN A 50 -23.27 -24.66 6.35
CA ASN A 50 -22.12 -24.84 5.48
C ASN A 50 -22.37 -24.19 4.12
N VAL A 51 -21.50 -23.26 3.72
CA VAL A 51 -21.52 -22.61 2.41
C VAL A 51 -20.13 -22.69 1.80
N LEU A 52 -20.04 -23.21 0.57
CA LEU A 52 -18.77 -23.40 -0.16
C LEU A 52 -17.69 -24.12 0.67
N GLY A 53 -18.11 -25.12 1.47
CA GLY A 53 -17.21 -25.90 2.32
C GLY A 53 -16.74 -25.19 3.60
N ARG A 54 -17.27 -24.00 3.93
CA ARG A 54 -16.99 -23.28 5.18
C ARG A 54 -18.26 -23.12 6.02
N ARG A 55 -18.14 -23.25 7.33
CA ARG A 55 -19.25 -22.95 8.27
C ARG A 55 -19.38 -21.44 8.41
N MET A 56 -20.57 -20.93 8.16
CA MET A 56 -20.89 -19.52 8.34
C MET A 56 -21.13 -19.21 9.81
N ALA A 57 -20.81 -18.00 10.23
CA ALA A 57 -21.22 -17.46 11.52
C ALA A 57 -22.01 -16.18 11.29
N VAL A 58 -23.18 -16.04 11.90
CA VAL A 58 -24.03 -14.86 11.79
C VAL A 58 -24.17 -14.22 13.17
N LYS A 59 -23.87 -12.93 13.26
CA LYS A 59 -23.87 -12.17 14.52
C LYS A 59 -24.47 -10.80 14.29
N TRP A 60 -24.96 -10.19 15.37
CA TRP A 60 -25.37 -8.80 15.35
C TRP A 60 -24.18 -7.91 15.01
N ALA A 61 -24.37 -6.97 14.09
CA ALA A 61 -23.34 -6.01 13.74
C ALA A 61 -23.18 -5.00 14.88
N HIS A 62 -21.93 -4.66 15.19
CA HIS A 62 -21.63 -3.53 16.04
C HIS A 62 -21.50 -2.28 15.16
N ALA A 63 -22.20 -1.22 15.51
CA ALA A 63 -22.02 0.07 14.87
C ALA A 63 -20.56 0.51 15.06
N GLN A 64 -19.84 0.70 13.96
CA GLN A 64 -18.56 1.39 13.98
C GLN A 64 -18.90 2.87 13.95
N ASP A 65 -18.41 3.64 14.91
CA ASP A 65 -18.57 5.09 14.88
C ASP A 65 -18.07 5.62 13.54
N GLU A 66 -18.95 6.37 12.88
CA GLU A 66 -18.79 6.90 11.54
C GLU A 66 -17.49 7.73 11.37
N SER A 67 -16.89 8.18 12.49
CA SER A 67 -15.59 8.85 12.55
C SER A 67 -14.41 8.08 11.95
N MET A 68 -14.50 6.75 11.77
CA MET A 68 -13.38 5.94 11.29
C MET A 68 -13.21 5.99 9.76
N TYR A 69 -14.27 6.21 8.98
CA TYR A 69 -14.19 6.18 7.51
C TYR A 69 -13.89 7.54 6.86
N GLU A 70 -14.08 8.65 7.58
CA GLU A 70 -13.78 10.01 7.06
C GLU A 70 -12.28 10.25 6.86
N ARG A 71 -11.41 9.44 7.50
CA ARG A 71 -9.95 9.60 7.44
C ARG A 71 -9.30 9.22 6.10
N THR A 72 -10.06 8.75 5.10
CA THR A 72 -9.51 8.30 3.81
C THR A 72 -9.85 9.16 2.60
N LYS A 73 -10.53 10.31 2.76
CA LYS A 73 -10.70 11.31 1.70
C LYS A 73 -9.61 12.39 1.68
N GLU A 74 -8.45 12.13 2.27
CA GLU A 74 -7.29 12.99 2.03
C GLU A 74 -6.55 12.50 0.78
N LYS A 75 -6.55 13.34 -0.27
CA LYS A 75 -5.72 13.16 -1.47
C LYS A 75 -4.27 12.92 -1.01
N PRO A 76 -3.63 11.78 -1.29
CA PRO A 76 -2.25 11.59 -0.90
C PRO A 76 -1.37 12.57 -1.70
N ALA A 77 -0.80 13.56 -1.01
CA ALA A 77 0.29 14.34 -1.57
C ALA A 77 1.49 13.40 -1.79
N PRO A 78 2.19 13.48 -2.93
CA PRO A 78 3.30 12.58 -3.24
C PRO A 78 4.46 12.75 -2.23
N PRO A 79 5.14 11.66 -1.84
CA PRO A 79 6.22 11.69 -0.86
C PRO A 79 7.52 12.16 -1.56
N ILE A 80 7.70 13.47 -1.68
CA ILE A 80 8.99 14.02 -2.13
C ILE A 80 9.38 15.19 -1.23
N LEU A 81 9.38 15.04 0.10
CA LEU A 81 10.21 15.89 0.97
C LEU A 81 10.25 15.41 2.43
N SER A 82 10.85 14.25 2.68
CA SER A 82 11.10 13.76 4.06
C SER A 82 12.60 13.60 4.33
N GLY A 83 13.36 14.67 4.14
CA GLY A 83 14.78 14.68 4.48
C GLY A 83 15.37 16.09 4.41
N GLY A 84 15.37 16.79 5.55
CA GLY A 84 16.04 18.09 5.65
C GLY A 84 15.53 18.94 6.81
N LYS A 85 16.25 18.89 7.92
CA LYS A 85 16.12 19.80 9.07
C LYS A 85 16.54 21.21 8.60
N GLY A 86 15.63 22.19 8.60
CA GLY A 86 15.97 23.59 8.29
C GLY A 86 14.78 24.49 8.03
N GLU A 87 14.45 25.30 9.04
CA GLU A 87 13.66 26.55 9.02
C GLU A 87 12.52 26.71 8.01
N THR A 88 11.31 26.72 8.58
CA THR A 88 10.22 27.59 8.13
C THR A 88 10.71 29.03 8.05
N SER A 89 11.06 29.51 6.86
CA SER A 89 11.07 30.93 6.56
C SER A 89 10.37 31.10 5.23
N GLN A 90 9.16 31.64 5.29
CA GLN A 90 8.38 32.09 4.16
C GLN A 90 9.21 33.15 3.40
N VAL A 91 10.13 32.71 2.55
CA VAL A 91 10.95 33.61 1.72
C VAL A 91 9.99 34.45 0.90
N SER A 92 10.04 35.77 1.12
CA SER A 92 9.07 36.70 0.56
C SER A 92 9.01 36.55 -0.96
N LYS A 93 7.82 36.78 -1.54
CA LYS A 93 7.62 36.71 -3.01
C LYS A 93 8.70 37.51 -3.75
N LYS A 94 9.08 38.67 -3.21
CA LYS A 94 10.14 39.55 -3.74
C LYS A 94 11.52 38.90 -3.75
N SER A 95 11.89 38.19 -2.69
CA SER A 95 13.20 37.52 -2.61
C SER A 95 13.29 36.34 -3.59
N LYS A 96 12.18 35.62 -3.82
CA LYS A 96 12.11 34.56 -4.84
C LYS A 96 12.21 35.14 -6.26
N ILE A 97 11.52 36.24 -6.53
CA ILE A 97 11.55 36.92 -7.83
C ILE A 97 12.98 37.38 -8.16
N ALA A 98 13.65 38.08 -7.24
CA ALA A 98 15.01 38.58 -7.45
C ALA A 98 16.03 37.46 -7.72
N ALA A 99 15.89 36.32 -7.04
CA ALA A 99 16.76 35.17 -7.27
C ALA A 99 16.60 34.58 -8.68
N LEU A 100 15.36 34.56 -9.21
CA LEU A 100 15.08 34.10 -10.56
C LEU A 100 15.63 35.08 -11.61
N GLU A 101 15.44 36.38 -11.42
CA GLU A 101 15.95 37.43 -12.32
C GLU A 101 17.48 37.39 -12.44
N ALA A 102 18.19 37.25 -11.32
CA ALA A 102 19.65 37.14 -11.32
C ALA A 102 20.14 35.89 -12.05
N LYS A 103 19.43 34.76 -11.90
CA LYS A 103 19.78 33.51 -12.58
C LYS A 103 19.57 33.59 -14.10
N LEU A 104 18.47 34.21 -14.53
CA LEU A 104 18.20 34.42 -15.95
C LEU A 104 19.25 35.32 -16.60
N LYS A 105 19.63 36.40 -15.92
CA LYS A 105 20.66 37.31 -16.41
C LYS A 105 22.01 36.62 -16.62
N LEU A 106 22.41 35.73 -15.70
CA LEU A 106 23.64 34.96 -15.87
C LEU A 106 23.59 33.99 -17.07
N LEU A 107 22.42 33.43 -17.38
CA LEU A 107 22.25 32.55 -18.54
C LEU A 107 22.21 33.33 -19.86
N GLU A 108 21.66 34.54 -19.84
CA GLU A 108 21.61 35.42 -21.01
C GLU A 108 23.03 35.85 -21.43
N GLU A 109 23.88 36.22 -20.46
CA GLU A 109 25.28 36.59 -20.70
C GLU A 109 26.14 35.42 -21.22
N ASP A 110 25.91 34.19 -20.74
CA ASP A 110 26.60 32.98 -21.23
C ASP A 110 26.16 32.58 -22.66
N SER A 111 24.95 32.97 -23.08
CA SER A 111 24.41 32.66 -24.40
C SER A 111 24.89 33.60 -25.52
N LEU A 112 25.59 34.70 -25.20
CA LEU A 112 26.06 35.71 -26.16
C LEU A 112 27.57 35.66 -26.42
N LYS A 113 28.22 34.50 -26.23
CA LYS A 113 29.55 34.20 -26.80
C LYS A 113 29.49 32.97 -27.71
N VAL A 114 28.75 33.10 -28.80
CA VAL A 114 28.86 32.23 -29.99
C VAL A 114 29.35 33.07 -31.17
N ASP A 115 30.52 33.70 -31.01
CA ASP A 115 31.23 34.31 -32.13
C ASP A 115 32.19 33.29 -32.75
N LEU A 116 31.79 32.83 -33.94
CA LEU A 116 32.61 32.48 -35.11
C LEU A 116 33.82 31.55 -34.91
N MET A 117 33.70 30.34 -35.49
CA MET A 117 34.86 29.50 -35.85
C MET A 117 35.88 30.30 -36.68
N PRO A 118 37.17 29.91 -36.58
CA PRO A 118 37.81 29.38 -37.77
C PRO A 118 38.12 27.90 -37.60
N ASP A 119 37.85 27.19 -38.68
CA ASP A 119 38.31 25.84 -38.99
C ASP A 119 39.80 25.65 -38.65
N VAL A 120 40.11 24.63 -37.83
CA VAL A 120 41.21 23.69 -38.09
C VAL A 120 41.06 22.42 -37.23
N GLY A 121 40.84 21.30 -37.91
CA GLY A 121 41.53 20.05 -37.59
C GLY A 121 40.85 19.07 -36.61
N ALA A 122 40.22 18.05 -37.21
CA ALA A 122 40.31 16.63 -36.85
C ALA A 122 40.29 16.21 -35.36
N ALA A 123 39.19 15.57 -34.95
CA ALA A 123 39.16 14.15 -34.58
C ALA A 123 37.85 13.83 -33.83
N SER A 124 37.06 12.93 -34.41
CA SER A 124 35.92 12.32 -33.75
C SER A 124 36.37 11.56 -32.50
N SER A 125 36.06 12.07 -31.30
CA SER A 125 36.08 11.26 -30.08
C SER A 125 34.64 11.08 -29.60
N ARG A 126 34.08 9.93 -29.95
CA ARG A 126 32.80 9.47 -29.39
C ARG A 126 32.95 9.31 -27.87
N PRO A 127 31.97 9.75 -27.05
CA PRO A 127 32.01 9.47 -25.63
C PRO A 127 31.85 7.96 -25.40
N THR A 128 32.88 7.36 -24.80
CA THR A 128 32.97 5.96 -24.42
C THR A 128 31.87 5.63 -23.42
N SER A 129 31.00 4.67 -23.76
CA SER A 129 29.97 4.15 -22.86
C SER A 129 30.61 3.51 -21.63
N VAL A 130 30.23 3.98 -20.44
CA VAL A 130 30.66 3.45 -19.14
C VAL A 130 29.98 2.10 -18.90
N THR A 131 30.74 1.01 -18.99
CA THR A 131 30.34 -0.33 -18.56
C THR A 131 30.52 -0.48 -17.05
N TYR A 132 29.45 -0.79 -16.32
CA TYR A 132 29.53 -1.11 -14.89
C TYR A 132 29.95 -2.57 -14.69
N ALA A 133 31.10 -2.77 -14.04
CA ALA A 133 31.58 -4.08 -13.60
C ALA A 133 30.94 -4.45 -12.26
N PHE A 134 30.27 -5.62 -12.23
CA PHE A 134 29.73 -6.26 -11.04
C PHE A 134 30.88 -6.77 -10.15
N ILE A 135 31.09 -6.15 -8.98
CA ILE A 135 32.12 -6.59 -8.03
C ILE A 135 31.50 -7.64 -7.10
N GLU A 136 31.76 -8.89 -7.43
CA GLU A 136 31.48 -10.07 -6.62
C GLU A 136 32.57 -10.19 -5.53
N GLN A 137 32.23 -9.91 -4.27
CA GLN A 137 33.13 -10.19 -3.14
C GLN A 137 32.71 -11.51 -2.46
N LYS A 138 33.58 -12.51 -2.55
CA LYS A 138 33.49 -13.76 -1.77
C LYS A 138 34.76 -13.94 -0.93
N PRO A 139 34.66 -14.07 0.40
CA PRO A 139 35.65 -14.78 1.19
C PRO A 139 35.20 -16.22 1.53
N ARG A 140 36.18 -17.12 1.59
CA ARG A 140 36.06 -18.58 1.68
C ARG A 140 36.04 -19.08 3.14
N GLY A 141 35.09 -19.98 3.45
CA GLY A 141 35.12 -21.12 4.43
C GLY A 141 35.29 -20.79 5.93
N GLN A 142 34.69 -21.49 6.91
CA GLN A 142 34.34 -22.91 7.01
C GLN A 142 33.25 -23.21 8.09
N LYS A 143 32.43 -24.24 7.81
CA LYS A 143 31.78 -25.25 8.70
C LYS A 143 30.63 -24.85 9.66
N GLY A 144 29.42 -25.29 9.29
CA GLY A 144 28.27 -25.53 10.17
C GLY A 144 27.05 -26.03 9.38
N ALA A 145 26.63 -27.28 9.61
CA ALA A 145 25.59 -28.02 8.88
C ALA A 145 24.14 -27.56 9.26
N PRO A 146 23.08 -28.02 8.55
CA PRO A 146 21.82 -27.28 8.35
C PRO A 146 20.81 -27.48 9.49
N LYS A 147 19.93 -26.50 9.70
CA LYS A 147 18.65 -26.72 10.39
C LYS A 147 17.50 -26.06 9.63
N GLN A 148 16.77 -26.90 8.92
CA GLN A 148 15.41 -26.65 8.45
C GLN A 148 14.49 -26.60 9.68
N HIS A 149 13.71 -25.53 9.84
CA HIS A 149 12.53 -25.56 10.71
C HIS A 149 11.34 -24.99 9.94
N THR A 150 10.71 -25.87 9.19
CA THR A 150 9.31 -25.75 8.77
C THR A 150 8.44 -25.81 10.02
N ALA A 151 7.92 -24.67 10.47
CA ALA A 151 6.92 -24.64 11.53
C ALA A 151 5.53 -24.67 10.90
N SER A 152 5.09 -25.87 10.52
CA SER A 152 3.69 -26.22 10.30
C SER A 152 2.92 -26.05 11.61
N HIS A 153 1.74 -25.44 11.54
CA HIS A 153 0.74 -25.48 12.60
C HIS A 153 0.20 -26.92 12.76
N PRO A 154 0.03 -27.41 14.01
CA PRO A 154 -1.13 -28.24 14.31
C PRO A 154 -1.79 -27.78 15.61
N TYR A 155 -2.90 -27.06 15.47
CA TYR A 155 -3.90 -26.93 16.53
C TYR A 155 -4.76 -28.19 16.55
N HIS A 156 -4.35 -29.22 17.30
CA HIS A 156 -5.28 -30.16 17.93
C HIS A 156 -4.54 -31.10 18.90
N ARG A 157 -4.80 -30.97 20.19
CA ARG A 157 -4.64 -32.09 21.12
C ARG A 157 -5.90 -32.18 21.97
N SER A 158 -6.76 -33.13 21.64
CA SER A 158 -7.84 -33.59 22.50
C SER A 158 -7.22 -34.17 23.78
N LYS A 159 -7.78 -33.81 24.95
CA LYS A 159 -7.50 -34.48 26.22
C LYS A 159 -8.39 -35.72 26.30
N PRO A 160 -7.87 -36.91 26.69
CA PRO A 160 -8.72 -38.05 26.98
C PRO A 160 -9.46 -37.81 28.30
N THR A 161 -10.78 -38.02 28.29
CA THR A 161 -11.61 -38.07 29.50
C THR A 161 -11.33 -39.38 30.24
N ARG A 162 -10.90 -39.29 31.50
CA ARG A 162 -10.86 -40.43 32.42
C ARG A 162 -12.20 -40.45 33.16
N LYS A 163 -13.05 -41.41 32.83
CA LYS A 163 -14.23 -41.75 33.64
C LYS A 163 -13.77 -42.56 34.86
N HIS A 164 -14.18 -42.13 36.05
CA HIS A 164 -14.45 -42.99 37.21
C HIS A 164 -15.66 -42.40 37.92
#